data_AF-A0A259MH56-F1
#
_entry.id   AF-A0A259MH56-F1
#
_cell.length_a   1.000
_cell.length_b   1.000
_cell.length_c   1.000
_cell.angle_alpha   90.00
_cell.angle_beta   90.00
_cell.angle_gamma   90.00
#
_symmetry.space_group_name_H-M   'P 1'
#
loop_
_entity.id
_entity.type
_entity.pdbx_description
1 polymer ?
#
loop_
_entity_poly.entity_id
_entity_poly.type
_entity_poly.pdbx_seq_one_letter_code
_entity_poly.pdbx_strand_id
1 'polypeptide(L)'
;MRRILLPLLCLSFLPAVAQAADQAAATACSAQLSKDGQLLYSKVAPTMTPQTDIKDALTSVARPMVMGGSMSRDTARAAAEAAGECLKFLK
;
A
#
# COMPACT_ATOMS: atom_id res chain seq x y z
N MET A 1 40.77 27.34 37.17
CA MET A 1 40.91 26.61 35.89
C MET A 1 39.63 25.81 35.66
N ARG A 2 38.89 26.17 34.60
CA ARG A 2 37.50 25.78 34.32
C ARG A 2 37.55 24.51 33.46
N ARG A 3 37.05 23.38 33.96
CA ARG A 3 36.84 22.15 33.16
C ARG A 3 35.41 21.68 33.34
N ILE A 4 34.51 22.33 32.62
CA ILE A 4 33.16 21.83 32.37
C ILE A 4 33.28 21.03 31.07
N LEU A 5 33.29 19.70 31.15
CA LEU A 5 33.19 18.82 29.99
C LEU A 5 31.75 18.33 29.90
N LEU A 6 31.05 18.94 28.94
CA LEU A 6 29.63 18.81 28.58
C LEU A 6 29.36 17.42 27.96
N PRO A 7 28.16 16.83 28.19
CA PRO A 7 27.95 15.38 28.17
C PRO A 7 27.64 14.79 26.79
N LEU A 8 27.80 13.46 26.74
CA LEU A 8 27.18 12.48 25.84
C LEU A 8 26.21 13.07 24.79
N LEU A 9 26.70 13.30 23.58
CA LEU A 9 25.87 13.56 22.41
C LEU A 9 25.33 12.21 21.89
N CYS A 10 24.25 11.71 22.51
CA CYS A 10 23.44 10.64 21.92
C CYS A 10 22.75 11.18 20.68
N LEU A 11 23.41 11.03 19.52
CA LEU A 11 22.82 11.32 18.22
C LEU A 11 21.92 10.14 17.80
N SER A 12 20.75 10.04 18.44
CA SER A 12 19.68 9.11 18.07
C SER A 12 18.92 9.66 16.88
N PHE A 13 19.49 9.56 15.67
CA PHE A 13 18.81 9.94 14.43
C PHE A 13 18.45 8.68 13.64
N LEU A 14 17.25 8.13 13.86
CA LEU A 14 16.60 7.21 12.92
C LEU A 14 15.07 7.26 13.05
N PRO A 15 14.38 8.03 12.20
CA PRO A 15 13.02 7.73 11.82
C PRO A 15 12.99 7.44 10.32
N ALA A 16 13.36 6.22 9.92
CA ALA A 16 13.24 5.78 8.52
C ALA A 16 12.75 4.32 8.36
N VAL A 17 12.24 3.71 9.44
CA VAL A 17 11.86 2.28 9.43
C VAL A 17 10.37 2.02 9.20
N ALA A 18 9.51 3.05 9.29
CA ALA A 18 8.06 2.87 9.20
C ALA A 18 7.63 2.39 7.79
N GLN A 19 8.15 3.03 6.75
CA GLN A 19 7.77 2.76 5.35
C GLN A 19 8.09 1.33 4.89
N ALA A 20 9.14 0.71 5.44
CA ALA A 20 9.54 -0.64 5.05
C ALA A 20 8.64 -1.73 5.68
N ALA A 21 8.13 -1.49 6.89
CA ALA A 21 7.21 -2.42 7.57
C ALA A 21 5.83 -2.41 6.91
N ASP A 22 5.36 -1.21 6.56
CA ASP A 22 4.08 -0.98 5.87
C ASP A 22 4.06 -1.65 4.49
N GLN A 23 5.15 -1.54 3.73
CA GLN A 23 5.30 -2.23 2.45
C GLN A 23 5.32 -3.77 2.60
N ALA A 24 5.97 -4.28 3.65
CA ALA A 24 6.01 -5.72 3.92
C ALA A 24 4.63 -6.27 4.30
N ALA A 25 3.88 -5.54 5.14
CA ALA A 25 2.51 -5.89 5.51
C ALA A 25 1.57 -5.88 4.29
N ALA A 26 1.66 -4.86 3.44
CA ALA A 26 0.89 -4.77 2.20
C ALA A 26 1.18 -5.95 1.26
N THR A 27 2.46 -6.30 1.13
CA THR A 27 2.90 -7.45 0.31
C THR A 27 2.34 -8.77 0.85
N ALA A 28 2.46 -9.00 2.16
CA ALA A 28 1.95 -10.21 2.80
C ALA A 28 0.42 -10.35 2.67
N CYS A 29 -0.32 -9.24 2.81
CA CYS A 29 -1.76 -9.19 2.58
C CYS A 29 -2.08 -9.55 1.12
N SER A 30 -1.40 -8.91 0.16
CA SER A 30 -1.67 -9.10 -1.26
C SER A 30 -1.43 -10.53 -1.75
N ALA A 31 -0.49 -11.25 -1.12
CA ALA A 31 -0.18 -12.64 -1.45
C ALA A 31 -1.34 -13.61 -1.18
N GLN A 32 -2.29 -13.25 -0.31
CA GLN A 32 -3.46 -14.06 0.03
C GLN A 32 -4.68 -13.78 -0.86
N LEU A 33 -4.60 -12.76 -1.73
CA LEU A 33 -5.70 -12.40 -2.60
C LEU A 33 -5.93 -13.44 -3.70
N SER A 34 -7.14 -13.48 -4.25
CA SER A 34 -7.42 -14.19 -5.50
C SER A 34 -6.55 -13.65 -6.64
N LYS A 35 -6.44 -14.39 -7.75
CA LYS A 35 -5.67 -13.93 -8.93
C LYS A 35 -6.12 -12.54 -9.41
N ASP A 36 -7.42 -12.31 -9.42
CA ASP A 36 -8.01 -11.02 -9.80
C ASP A 36 -7.70 -9.92 -8.78
N GLY A 37 -7.73 -10.23 -7.48
CA GLY A 37 -7.35 -9.30 -6.42
C GLY A 37 -5.87 -8.92 -6.50
N GLN A 38 -4.98 -9.89 -6.74
CA GLN A 38 -3.54 -9.63 -6.96
C GLN A 38 -3.32 -8.76 -8.19
N LEU A 39 -4.07 -8.98 -9.27
CA LEU A 39 -3.99 -8.20 -10.49
C LEU A 39 -4.40 -6.73 -10.26
N LEU A 40 -5.51 -6.49 -9.55
CA LEU A 40 -5.92 -5.13 -9.21
C LEU A 40 -4.93 -4.46 -8.25
N TYR A 41 -4.52 -5.16 -7.19
CA TYR A 41 -3.54 -4.66 -6.23
C TYR A 41 -2.22 -4.26 -6.91
N SER A 42 -1.64 -5.14 -7.74
CA SER A 42 -0.35 -4.88 -8.40
C SER A 42 -0.37 -3.70 -9.36
N LYS A 43 -1.54 -3.37 -9.93
CA LYS A 43 -1.71 -2.17 -10.77
C LYS A 43 -1.87 -0.89 -9.96
N VAL A 44 -2.46 -0.97 -8.77
CA VAL A 44 -2.75 0.22 -7.94
C VAL A 44 -1.62 0.53 -6.97
N ALA A 45 -1.06 -0.47 -6.30
CA ALA A 45 -0.03 -0.32 -5.26
C ALA A 45 1.14 0.61 -5.65
N PRO A 46 1.69 0.58 -6.87
CA PRO A 46 2.80 1.48 -7.26
C PRO A 46 2.41 2.98 -7.33
N THR A 47 1.11 3.28 -7.43
CA THR A 47 0.58 4.65 -7.52
C THR A 47 0.06 5.17 -6.18
N MET A 48 0.16 4.36 -5.13
CA MET A 48 -0.34 4.72 -3.81
C MET A 48 0.51 5.81 -3.18
N THR A 49 -0.18 6.77 -2.58
CA THR A 49 0.35 7.80 -1.70
C THR A 49 -0.58 7.89 -0.49
N PRO A 50 -0.14 8.51 0.62
CA PRO A 50 -1.00 8.73 1.79
C PRO A 50 -2.33 9.44 1.47
N GLN A 51 -2.36 10.25 0.41
CA GLN A 51 -3.53 11.03 -0.01
C GLN A 51 -4.42 10.34 -1.05
N THR A 52 -3.99 9.22 -1.65
CA THR A 52 -4.71 8.56 -2.74
C THR A 52 -6.09 8.04 -2.29
N ASP A 53 -7.17 8.25 -3.05
CA ASP A 53 -8.43 7.56 -2.78
C ASP A 53 -8.37 6.12 -3.32
N ILE A 54 -8.42 5.13 -2.41
CA ILE A 54 -8.26 3.71 -2.77
C ILE A 54 -9.40 3.22 -3.67
N LYS A 55 -10.63 3.67 -3.41
CA LYS A 55 -11.80 3.26 -4.16
C LYS A 55 -11.73 3.81 -5.58
N ASP A 56 -11.39 5.08 -5.73
CA ASP A 56 -11.23 5.70 -7.05
C ASP A 56 -10.09 5.06 -7.83
N ALA A 57 -8.94 4.84 -7.19
CA ALA A 57 -7.79 4.18 -7.81
C ALA A 57 -8.13 2.76 -8.31
N LEU A 58 -8.79 1.94 -7.49
CA LEU A 58 -9.25 0.61 -7.90
C LEU A 58 -10.31 0.67 -9.00
N THR A 59 -11.24 1.62 -8.93
CA THR A 59 -12.28 1.80 -9.96
C THR A 59 -11.67 2.17 -11.31
N SER A 60 -10.64 3.04 -11.31
CA SER A 60 -9.93 3.47 -12.52
C SER A 60 -9.27 2.31 -13.27
N VAL A 61 -8.82 1.29 -12.53
CA VAL A 61 -8.20 0.07 -13.08
C VAL A 61 -9.24 -0.99 -13.43
N ALA A 62 -10.19 -1.26 -12.54
CA ALA A 62 -11.16 -2.34 -12.71
C ALA A 62 -12.20 -2.04 -13.80
N ARG A 63 -12.65 -0.79 -13.93
CA ARG A 63 -13.67 -0.39 -14.91
C ARG A 63 -13.30 -0.73 -16.36
N PRO A 64 -12.12 -0.36 -16.90
CA PRO A 64 -11.76 -0.72 -18.27
C PRO A 64 -11.65 -2.24 -18.47
N MET A 65 -11.23 -3.00 -17.44
CA MET A 65 -11.17 -4.47 -17.51
C MET A 65 -12.56 -5.09 -17.61
N VAL A 66 -13.52 -4.56 -16.85
CA VAL A 66 -14.93 -4.96 -16.94
C VAL A 66 -15.51 -4.61 -18.31
N MET A 67 -15.31 -3.37 -18.75
CA MET A 67 -15.83 -2.91 -20.04
C MET A 67 -15.18 -3.65 -21.23
N GLY A 68 -13.92 -4.05 -21.10
CA GLY A 68 -13.20 -4.86 -22.07
C GLY A 68 -13.51 -6.36 -22.00
N GLY A 69 -14.34 -6.80 -21.06
CA GLY A 69 -14.75 -8.20 -20.93
C GLY A 69 -13.71 -9.13 -20.29
N SER A 70 -12.57 -8.61 -19.83
CA SER A 70 -11.54 -9.42 -19.18
C SER A 70 -11.88 -9.77 -17.72
N MET A 71 -12.92 -9.17 -17.14
CA MET A 71 -13.37 -9.42 -15.77
C MET A 71 -14.88 -9.15 -15.66
N SER A 72 -15.63 -9.98 -14.93
CA SER A 72 -17.04 -9.68 -14.66
C SER A 72 -17.17 -8.55 -13.63
N ARG A 73 -18.33 -7.87 -13.58
CA ARG A 73 -18.59 -6.84 -12.55
C ARG A 73 -18.53 -7.40 -11.14
N ASP A 74 -19.11 -8.57 -10.92
CA ASP A 74 -19.17 -9.19 -9.59
C ASP A 74 -17.78 -9.62 -9.13
N THR A 75 -16.99 -10.22 -10.03
CA THR A 75 -15.58 -10.56 -9.79
C THR A 75 -14.76 -9.31 -9.48
N ALA A 76 -14.91 -8.25 -10.29
CA ALA A 76 -14.19 -7.00 -10.12
C ALA A 76 -14.49 -6.35 -8.77
N ARG A 77 -15.76 -6.37 -8.34
CA ARG A 77 -16.17 -5.85 -7.04
C ARG A 77 -15.50 -6.61 -5.90
N ALA A 78 -15.66 -7.94 -5.85
CA ALA A 78 -15.11 -8.76 -4.79
C ALA A 78 -13.57 -8.67 -4.73
N ALA A 79 -12.91 -8.67 -5.90
CA ALA A 79 -11.47 -8.52 -6.01
C ALA A 79 -10.99 -7.13 -5.56
N ALA A 80 -11.70 -6.07 -5.95
CA ALA A 80 -11.36 -4.70 -5.57
C ALA A 80 -11.55 -4.45 -4.08
N GLU A 81 -12.64 -4.94 -3.48
CA GLU A 81 -12.88 -4.83 -2.03
C GLU A 81 -11.72 -5.49 -1.25
N ALA A 82 -11.35 -6.72 -1.61
CA ALA A 82 -10.24 -7.42 -0.96
C ALA A 82 -8.88 -6.75 -1.19
N ALA A 83 -8.59 -6.30 -2.42
CA ALA A 83 -7.36 -5.56 -2.73
C ALA A 83 -7.28 -4.23 -1.98
N GLY A 84 -8.42 -3.55 -1.82
CA GLY A 84 -8.55 -2.28 -1.10
C GLY A 84 -8.15 -2.39 0.36
N GLU A 85 -8.49 -3.50 1.03
CA GLU A 85 -8.03 -3.76 2.40
C GLU A 85 -6.50 -3.85 2.49
N CYS A 86 -5.84 -4.49 1.52
CA CYS A 86 -4.38 -4.55 1.49
C CYS A 86 -3.72 -3.20 1.15
N LEU A 87 -4.35 -2.37 0.32
CA LEU A 87 -3.82 -1.05 -0.05
C LEU A 87 -3.84 -0.04 1.11
N LYS A 88 -4.63 -0.30 2.17
CA LYS A 88 -4.63 0.54 3.39
C LYS A 88 -3.28 0.54 4.11
N PHE A 89 -2.49 -0.52 3.96
CA PHE A 89 -1.13 -0.58 4.51
C PHE A 89 -0.14 0.34 3.78
N LEU A 90 -0.51 0.92 2.63
CA LEU A 90 0.37 1.78 1.84
C LEU A 90 0.06 3.28 1.99
N LYS A 91 -0.72 3.65 3.01
CA LYS A 91 -1.12 5.03 3.28
C LYS A 91 -0.45 5.60 4.52
#